data_AF-E4Z3J9-F1
#
_entry.id   AF-E4Z3J9-F1
#
_cell.length_a   1.000
_cell.length_b   1.000
_cell.length_c   1.000
_cell.angle_alpha   90.00
_cell.angle_beta   90.00
_cell.angle_gamma   90.00
#
_symmetry.space_group_name_H-M   'P 1'
#
loop_
_entity.id
_entity.type
_entity.pdbx_description
1 polymer ?
#
loop_
_entity_poly.entity_id
_entity_poly.type
_entity_poly.pdbx_seq_one_letter_code
_entity_poly.pdbx_strand_id
1 'polypeptide(L)'
;MAESKKCFYEILGISQEAEEDEIQAAFEASKQAFEVSNRVFEASKTAFEVLNDPKKRGAYDRQKAKENEKELKLKIQKLEKELENKKSQEKEEDDKSNELEKLRMEMGEIGGAGHFWGDDKETCVGGVRDWMGAEELKKVLRLLAAGQKKVNLKFRSRDNLEVAEAGWTIQFKTTWKGFGEDGKYFYLWISNKEGGAKFKATAEEIHPWTGEEKNQRELQSEKDGTRQRIKYEIVACYWFVRFNITIL
;
A
#
# COMPACT_ATOMS: atom_id res chain seq x y z
N MET A 1 2.52 18.07 -72.95
CA MET A 1 1.73 17.19 -72.06
C MET A 1 0.49 17.96 -71.65
N ALA A 2 -0.70 17.47 -72.00
CA ALA A 2 -1.95 18.19 -71.77
C ALA A 2 -2.34 18.11 -70.28
N GLU A 3 -2.52 19.26 -69.62
CA GLU A 3 -3.14 19.31 -68.30
C GLU A 3 -4.60 18.89 -68.45
N SER A 4 -4.92 17.69 -67.95
CA SER A 4 -6.30 17.25 -67.76
C SER A 4 -6.99 18.25 -66.81
N LYS A 5 -7.97 18.99 -67.32
CA LYS A 5 -8.83 19.85 -66.48
C LYS A 5 -9.68 18.94 -65.59
N LYS A 6 -9.25 18.73 -64.34
CA LYS A 6 -10.02 18.00 -63.34
C LYS A 6 -11.41 18.61 -63.17
N CYS A 7 -12.43 17.76 -63.03
CA CYS A 7 -13.80 18.18 -62.76
C CYS A 7 -13.92 18.78 -61.35
N PHE A 8 -14.82 19.75 -61.11
CA PHE A 8 -14.95 20.41 -59.80
C PHE A 8 -15.26 19.46 -58.65
N TYR A 9 -16.08 18.43 -58.91
CA TYR A 9 -16.37 17.36 -57.94
C TYR A 9 -15.11 16.55 -57.58
N GLU A 10 -14.24 16.27 -58.56
CA GLU A 10 -12.94 15.60 -58.33
C GLU A 10 -11.93 16.49 -57.58
N ILE A 11 -12.03 17.82 -57.74
CA ILE A 11 -11.17 18.78 -57.02
C ILE A 11 -11.51 18.80 -55.53
N LEU A 12 -12.80 18.75 -55.19
CA LEU A 12 -13.28 18.70 -53.80
C LEU A 12 -13.31 17.26 -53.23
N GLY A 13 -13.15 16.24 -54.07
CA GLY A 13 -13.16 14.83 -53.64
C GLY A 13 -14.56 14.31 -53.27
N ILE A 14 -15.59 14.82 -53.93
CA ILE A 14 -17.02 14.55 -53.63
C ILE A 14 -17.76 14.01 -54.86
N SER A 15 -18.94 13.41 -54.65
CA SER A 15 -19.80 12.91 -55.74
C SER A 15 -20.59 14.02 -56.44
N GLN A 16 -21.09 13.76 -57.65
CA GLN A 16 -21.99 14.71 -58.36
C GLN A 16 -23.33 14.90 -57.63
N GLU A 17 -23.74 13.92 -56.82
CA GLU A 17 -24.98 13.90 -56.05
C GLU A 17 -24.81 14.40 -54.60
N ALA A 18 -23.63 14.94 -54.23
CA ALA A 18 -23.35 15.39 -52.87
C ALA A 18 -24.30 16.53 -52.43
N GLU A 19 -24.77 16.49 -51.19
CA GLU A 19 -25.63 17.53 -50.63
C GLU A 19 -24.84 18.79 -50.22
N GLU A 20 -25.53 19.92 -50.05
CA GLU A 20 -24.91 21.24 -49.79
C GLU A 20 -23.99 21.24 -48.56
N ASP A 21 -24.41 20.55 -47.49
CA ASP A 21 -23.61 20.38 -46.27
C ASP A 21 -22.33 19.57 -46.51
N GLU A 22 -22.36 18.56 -47.40
CA GLU A 22 -21.19 17.75 -47.76
C GLU A 22 -20.22 18.54 -48.63
N ILE A 23 -20.73 19.38 -49.54
CA ILE A 23 -19.93 20.29 -50.37
C ILE A 23 -19.21 21.32 -49.48
N GLN A 24 -19.92 21.92 -48.53
CA GLN A 24 -19.35 22.90 -47.61
C GLN A 24 -18.28 22.27 -46.71
N ALA A 25 -18.54 21.07 -46.18
CA ALA A 25 -17.58 20.33 -45.36
C ALA A 25 -16.30 19.98 -46.15
N ALA A 26 -16.44 19.52 -47.40
CA ALA A 26 -15.30 19.20 -48.26
C ALA A 26 -14.46 20.44 -48.63
N PHE A 27 -15.11 21.59 -48.84
CA PHE A 27 -14.42 22.85 -49.07
C PHE A 27 -13.61 23.30 -47.85
N GLU A 28 -14.22 23.30 -46.65
CA GLU A 28 -13.51 23.66 -45.42
C GLU A 28 -12.35 22.71 -45.12
N ALA A 29 -12.52 21.40 -45.34
CA ALA A 29 -11.45 20.43 -45.23
C ALA A 29 -10.31 20.70 -46.22
N SER A 30 -10.63 21.02 -47.48
CA SER A 30 -9.63 21.35 -48.51
C SER A 30 -8.87 22.64 -48.17
N LYS A 31 -9.57 23.65 -47.64
CA LYS A 31 -8.97 24.89 -47.17
C LYS A 31 -8.00 24.65 -46.01
N GLN A 32 -8.42 23.88 -45.00
CA GLN A 32 -7.55 23.50 -43.88
C GLN A 32 -6.31 22.73 -44.35
N ALA A 33 -6.48 21.78 -45.28
CA ALA A 33 -5.37 21.03 -45.86
C ALA A 33 -4.39 21.96 -46.58
N PHE A 34 -4.89 22.90 -47.37
CA PHE A 34 -4.05 23.90 -48.03
C PHE A 34 -3.31 24.80 -47.03
N GLU A 35 -3.99 25.27 -45.98
CA GLU A 35 -3.35 26.07 -44.93
C GLU A 35 -2.23 25.30 -44.23
N VAL A 36 -2.43 24.02 -43.92
CA VAL A 36 -1.40 23.14 -43.35
C VAL A 36 -0.23 22.98 -44.34
N SER A 37 -0.50 22.67 -45.60
CA SER A 37 0.54 22.55 -46.63
C SER A 37 1.33 23.84 -46.82
N ASN A 38 0.66 25.00 -46.82
CA ASN A 38 1.32 26.29 -46.94
C ASN A 38 2.23 26.58 -45.73
N ARG A 39 1.78 26.26 -44.50
CA ARG A 39 2.62 26.37 -43.30
C ARG A 39 3.84 25.45 -43.36
N VAL A 40 3.68 24.21 -43.83
CA VAL A 40 4.79 23.26 -44.02
C VAL A 40 5.78 23.78 -45.06
N PHE A 41 5.29 24.34 -46.17
CA PHE A 41 6.12 24.94 -47.21
C PHE A 41 6.96 26.12 -46.69
N GLU A 42 6.33 27.07 -45.99
CA GLU A 42 7.04 28.22 -45.40
C GLU A 42 8.05 27.79 -44.33
N ALA A 43 7.74 26.78 -43.51
CA ALA A 43 8.69 26.19 -42.58
C ALA A 43 9.88 25.54 -43.30
N SER A 44 9.63 24.84 -44.41
CA SER A 44 10.68 24.20 -45.22
C SER A 44 11.60 25.23 -45.87
N LYS A 45 11.03 26.32 -46.37
CA LYS A 45 11.79 27.46 -46.91
C LYS A 45 12.68 28.08 -45.82
N THR A 46 12.12 28.32 -44.64
CA THR A 46 12.88 28.84 -43.48
C THR A 46 14.02 27.91 -43.08
N ALA A 47 13.76 26.60 -43.01
CA ALA A 47 14.79 25.60 -42.70
C ALA A 47 15.90 25.61 -43.75
N PHE A 48 15.56 25.67 -45.04
CA PHE A 48 16.53 25.77 -46.13
C PHE A 48 17.40 27.03 -46.00
N GLU A 49 16.80 28.20 -45.76
CA GLU A 49 17.53 29.47 -45.59
C GLU A 49 18.53 29.46 -44.41
N VAL A 50 18.17 28.78 -43.31
CA VAL A 50 19.05 28.64 -42.13
C VAL A 50 20.16 27.62 -42.38
N LEU A 51 19.85 26.48 -43.00
CA LEU A 51 20.80 25.37 -43.16
C LEU A 51 21.76 25.56 -44.35
N ASN A 52 21.36 26.33 -45.38
CA ASN A 52 22.16 26.59 -46.58
C ASN A 52 23.30 27.61 -46.33
N ASP A 53 23.14 28.53 -45.36
CA ASP A 53 24.18 29.47 -44.96
C ASP A 53 25.03 28.90 -43.80
N PRO A 54 26.36 28.69 -43.98
CA PRO A 54 27.20 28.11 -42.94
C PRO A 54 27.23 28.88 -41.61
N LYS A 55 27.14 30.22 -41.65
CA LYS A 55 27.14 31.05 -40.44
C LYS A 55 25.81 30.91 -39.69
N LYS A 56 24.68 30.92 -40.41
CA LYS A 56 23.34 30.72 -39.81
C LYS A 56 23.20 29.32 -39.23
N ARG A 57 23.63 28.29 -39.98
CA ARG A 57 23.66 26.90 -39.50
C ARG A 57 24.50 26.75 -38.23
N GLY A 58 25.71 27.31 -38.22
CA GLY A 58 26.55 27.26 -37.03
C GLY A 58 25.95 27.97 -35.81
N ALA A 59 25.18 29.05 -36.00
CA ALA A 59 24.46 29.71 -34.91
C ALA A 59 23.29 28.85 -34.40
N TYR A 60 22.52 28.25 -35.30
CA TYR A 60 21.43 27.33 -34.98
C TYR A 60 21.94 26.11 -34.21
N ASP A 61 23.01 25.46 -34.66
CA ASP A 61 23.59 24.28 -34.00
C ASP A 61 24.07 24.61 -32.58
N ARG A 62 24.70 25.78 -32.38
CA ARG A 62 25.10 26.25 -31.05
C ARG A 62 23.91 26.52 -30.14
N GLN A 63 22.82 27.08 -30.66
CA GLN A 63 21.59 27.28 -29.89
C GLN A 63 21.01 25.92 -29.48
N LYS A 64 20.91 24.98 -30.43
CA LYS A 64 20.38 23.65 -30.16
C LYS A 64 21.22 22.89 -29.14
N ALA A 65 22.55 23.01 -29.21
CA ALA A 65 23.44 22.44 -28.20
C ALA A 65 23.19 23.01 -26.79
N LYS A 66 22.98 24.32 -26.67
CA LYS A 66 22.65 24.97 -25.37
C LYS A 66 21.28 24.54 -24.84
N GLU A 67 20.29 24.39 -25.72
CA GLU A 67 18.97 23.86 -25.34
C GLU A 67 19.07 22.43 -24.82
N ASN A 68 19.80 21.57 -25.55
CA ASN A 68 20.04 20.18 -25.15
C ASN A 68 20.81 20.12 -23.82
N GLU A 69 21.80 20.99 -23.61
CA GLU A 69 22.53 21.08 -22.34
C GLU A 69 21.61 21.45 -21.17
N LYS A 70 20.69 22.41 -21.36
CA LYS A 70 19.69 22.77 -20.36
C LYS A 70 18.74 21.62 -20.06
N GLU A 71 18.29 20.90 -21.09
CA GLU A 71 17.42 19.74 -20.93
C GLU A 71 18.12 18.60 -20.17
N LEU A 72 19.39 18.34 -20.49
CA LEU A 72 20.20 17.36 -19.77
C LEU A 72 20.40 17.75 -18.30
N LYS A 73 20.67 19.03 -18.00
CA LYS A 73 20.78 19.52 -16.62
C LYS A 73 19.48 19.31 -15.83
N LEU A 74 18.33 19.57 -16.45
CA LEU A 74 17.02 19.32 -15.82
C LEU A 74 16.79 17.83 -15.55
N LYS A 75 17.16 16.95 -16.50
CA LYS A 75 17.08 15.50 -16.32
C LYS A 75 17.99 15.01 -15.19
N ILE A 76 19.22 15.51 -15.12
CA ILE A 76 20.17 15.18 -14.04
C ILE A 76 19.59 15.59 -12.68
N GLN A 77 19.11 16.83 -12.54
CA GLN A 77 18.50 17.29 -11.28
C GLN A 77 17.30 16.45 -10.84
N LYS A 78 16.46 16.03 -11.80
CA LYS A 78 15.32 15.15 -11.51
C LYS A 78 15.79 13.78 -11.00
N LEU A 79 16.79 13.19 -11.68
CA LEU A 79 17.35 11.90 -11.29
C LEU A 79 18.07 11.96 -9.94
N GLU A 80 18.79 13.04 -9.64
CA GLU A 80 19.43 13.26 -8.33
C GLU A 80 18.39 13.31 -7.21
N LYS A 81 17.27 14.02 -7.42
CA LYS A 81 16.17 14.08 -6.46
C LYS A 81 15.49 12.72 -6.27
N GLU A 82 15.29 11.96 -7.34
CA GLU A 82 14.74 10.60 -7.27
C GLU A 82 15.71 9.65 -6.53
N LEU A 83 17.02 9.78 -6.75
CA LEU A 83 18.03 8.98 -6.08
C LEU A 83 18.10 9.29 -4.58
N GLU A 84 18.02 10.56 -4.19
CA GLU A 84 18.03 10.97 -2.79
C GLU A 84 16.79 10.45 -2.03
N ASN A 85 15.62 10.50 -2.68
CA ASN A 85 14.39 9.92 -2.14
C ASN A 85 14.52 8.40 -1.93
N LYS A 86 15.09 7.69 -2.90
CA LYS A 86 15.32 6.23 -2.78
C LYS A 86 16.28 5.89 -1.64
N LYS A 87 17.39 6.62 -1.51
CA LYS A 87 18.33 6.44 -0.39
C LYS A 87 17.68 6.67 0.96
N SER A 88 16.81 7.68 1.05
CA SER A 88 16.07 7.96 2.28
C SER A 88 15.11 6.82 2.64
N GLN A 89 14.41 6.27 1.63
CA GLN A 89 13.53 5.11 1.80
C GLN A 89 14.30 3.84 2.21
N GLU A 90 15.41 3.54 1.54
CA GLU A 90 16.26 2.39 1.88
C GLU A 90 16.79 2.49 3.32
N LYS A 91 17.20 3.69 3.75
CA LYS A 91 17.64 3.91 5.13
C LYS A 91 16.51 3.70 6.15
N GLU A 92 15.32 4.19 5.87
CA GLU A 92 14.15 3.95 6.74
C GLU A 92 13.77 2.46 6.82
N GLU A 93 13.90 1.71 5.72
CA GLU A 93 13.68 0.27 5.71
C GLU A 93 14.75 -0.49 6.50
N ASP A 94 16.02 -0.11 6.37
CA ASP A 94 17.13 -0.69 7.12
C ASP A 94 17.01 -0.43 8.63
N ASP A 95 16.66 0.81 9.02
CA ASP A 95 16.41 1.17 10.42
C ASP A 95 15.23 0.38 11.01
N LYS A 96 14.13 0.22 10.27
CA LYS A 96 12.98 -0.61 10.68
C LYS A 96 13.34 -2.09 10.80
N SER A 97 14.13 -2.62 9.86
CA SER A 97 14.60 -4.01 9.90
C SER A 97 15.46 -4.26 11.13
N ASN A 98 16.40 -3.35 11.42
CA ASN A 98 17.26 -3.42 12.60
C ASN A 98 16.45 -3.32 13.91
N GLU A 99 15.44 -2.45 13.96
CA GLU A 99 14.53 -2.36 15.12
C GLU A 99 13.70 -3.63 15.30
N LEU A 100 13.14 -4.18 14.22
CA LEU A 100 12.36 -5.42 14.25
C LEU A 100 13.20 -6.59 14.77
N GLU A 101 14.46 -6.71 14.34
CA GLU A 101 15.35 -7.77 14.78
C GLU A 101 15.69 -7.64 16.28
N LYS A 102 15.99 -6.42 16.75
CA LYS A 102 16.19 -6.14 18.19
C LYS A 102 14.97 -6.49 19.02
N LEU A 103 13.77 -6.08 18.59
CA LEU A 103 12.52 -6.40 19.28
C LEU A 103 12.24 -7.91 19.29
N ARG A 104 12.52 -8.62 18.19
CA ARG A 104 12.40 -10.09 18.13
C ARG A 104 13.36 -10.78 19.09
N MET A 105 14.60 -10.32 19.19
CA MET A 105 15.58 -10.85 20.13
C MET A 105 15.18 -10.58 21.58
N GLU A 106 14.67 -9.39 21.89
CA GLU A 106 14.21 -9.01 23.23
C GLU A 106 12.99 -9.84 23.67
N MET A 107 12.00 -9.97 22.79
CA MET A 107 10.72 -10.59 23.12
C MET A 107 10.76 -12.11 22.99
N GLY A 108 11.47 -12.63 21.99
CA GLY A 108 11.42 -14.04 21.61
C GLY A 108 9.99 -14.53 21.33
N GLU A 109 9.85 -15.84 21.19
CA GLU A 109 8.54 -16.47 20.97
C GLU A 109 7.62 -16.30 22.17
N ILE A 110 8.18 -16.40 23.38
CA ILE A 110 7.47 -16.30 24.66
C ILE A 110 6.84 -14.90 24.86
N GLY A 111 7.57 -13.84 24.50
CA GLY A 111 7.11 -12.46 24.68
C GLY A 111 6.05 -12.02 23.66
N GLY A 112 5.82 -12.79 22.60
CA GLY A 112 4.76 -12.49 21.63
C GLY A 112 5.21 -12.38 20.18
N ALA A 113 6.50 -12.58 19.86
CA ALA A 113 6.97 -12.60 18.48
C ALA A 113 6.69 -13.96 17.85
N GLY A 114 5.99 -14.02 16.71
CA GLY A 114 5.67 -15.29 16.05
C GLY A 114 4.50 -16.02 16.70
N HIS A 115 4.35 -17.30 16.41
CA HIS A 115 3.35 -18.17 17.04
C HIS A 115 4.00 -18.98 18.15
N PHE A 116 3.22 -19.30 19.17
CA PHE A 116 3.68 -20.06 20.33
C PHE A 116 2.70 -21.18 20.66
N TRP A 117 3.23 -22.39 20.86
CA TRP A 117 2.48 -23.63 21.13
C TRP A 117 3.05 -24.43 22.31
N GLY A 118 3.80 -23.75 23.19
CA GLY A 118 4.42 -24.38 24.35
C GLY A 118 3.54 -24.42 25.60
N ASP A 119 4.11 -24.90 26.71
CA ASP A 119 3.40 -25.09 27.98
C ASP A 119 2.99 -23.76 28.62
N ASP A 120 1.70 -23.47 28.48
CA ASP A 120 1.10 -22.19 28.85
C ASP A 120 0.32 -22.21 30.17
N LYS A 121 0.61 -23.19 31.03
CA LYS A 121 0.14 -23.14 32.42
C LYS A 121 0.73 -21.93 33.16
N GLU A 122 0.30 -21.74 34.40
CA GLU A 122 0.77 -20.64 35.24
C GLU A 122 2.27 -20.80 35.56
N THR A 123 3.01 -19.70 35.59
CA THR A 123 4.47 -19.72 35.81
C THR A 123 4.83 -20.32 37.17
N CYS A 124 4.01 -20.09 38.20
CA CYS A 124 4.21 -20.63 39.54
C CYS A 124 4.06 -22.17 39.62
N VAL A 125 3.52 -22.82 38.58
CA VAL A 125 3.41 -24.29 38.48
C VAL A 125 4.26 -24.87 37.36
N GLY A 126 5.19 -24.08 36.80
CA GLY A 126 6.15 -24.51 35.79
C GLY A 126 5.77 -24.19 34.35
N GLY A 127 4.84 -23.26 34.12
CA GLY A 127 4.59 -22.70 32.79
C GLY A 127 5.74 -21.82 32.31
N VAL A 128 5.97 -21.78 31.00
CA VAL A 128 7.17 -21.10 30.44
C VAL A 128 6.97 -19.61 30.19
N ARG A 129 5.72 -19.12 30.27
CA ARG A 129 5.41 -17.70 30.07
C ARG A 129 4.21 -17.22 30.87
N ASP A 130 4.24 -15.93 31.19
CA ASP A 130 3.17 -15.25 31.92
C ASP A 130 2.07 -14.72 31.00
N TRP A 131 0.95 -14.26 31.57
CA TRP A 131 -0.06 -13.50 30.81
C TRP A 131 0.46 -12.10 30.44
N MET A 132 -0.11 -11.49 29.40
CA MET A 132 0.32 -10.19 28.91
C MET A 132 -0.38 -9.05 29.65
N GLY A 133 0.42 -8.15 30.22
CA GLY A 133 -0.02 -6.86 30.73
C GLY A 133 0.05 -5.76 29.67
N ALA A 134 -0.22 -4.52 30.08
CA ALA A 134 -0.24 -3.38 29.17
C ALA A 134 1.12 -3.12 28.51
N GLU A 135 2.23 -3.31 29.23
CA GLU A 135 3.58 -3.06 28.71
C GLU A 135 4.02 -4.11 27.69
N GLU A 136 3.71 -5.39 27.93
CA GLU A 136 3.95 -6.47 26.97
C GLU A 136 3.15 -6.23 25.68
N LEU A 137 1.89 -5.81 25.82
CA LEU A 137 1.06 -5.47 24.66
C LEU A 137 1.63 -4.29 23.87
N LYS A 138 2.16 -3.23 24.52
CA LYS A 138 2.84 -2.13 23.82
C LYS A 138 4.02 -2.65 22.99
N LYS A 139 4.82 -3.57 23.52
CA LYS A 139 5.93 -4.18 22.78
C LYS A 139 5.45 -5.01 21.58
N VAL A 140 4.36 -5.77 21.74
CA VAL A 140 3.74 -6.50 20.61
C VAL A 140 3.21 -5.53 19.54
N LEU A 141 2.62 -4.40 19.94
CA LEU A 141 2.19 -3.38 18.99
C LEU A 141 3.38 -2.72 18.25
N ARG A 142 4.53 -2.54 18.91
CA ARG A 142 5.77 -2.10 18.25
C ARG A 142 6.28 -3.13 17.24
N LEU A 143 6.22 -4.43 17.57
CA LEU A 143 6.53 -5.50 16.61
C LEU A 143 5.65 -5.38 15.36
N LEU A 144 4.33 -5.20 15.54
CA LEU A 144 3.40 -5.01 14.41
C LEU A 144 3.73 -3.76 13.61
N ALA A 145 4.03 -2.64 14.27
CA ALA A 145 4.43 -1.39 13.62
C ALA A 145 5.74 -1.52 12.82
N ALA A 146 6.67 -2.35 13.30
CA ALA A 146 7.92 -2.68 12.62
C ALA A 146 7.75 -3.73 11.51
N GLY A 147 6.53 -4.20 11.24
CA GLY A 147 6.22 -5.11 10.13
C GLY A 147 6.13 -6.59 10.50
N GLN A 148 6.16 -6.94 11.80
CA GLN A 148 5.90 -8.31 12.23
C GLN A 148 4.47 -8.72 11.84
N LYS A 149 4.33 -9.81 11.09
CA LYS A 149 3.00 -10.32 10.69
C LYS A 149 2.42 -11.36 11.63
N LYS A 150 3.27 -12.09 12.35
CA LYS A 150 2.85 -13.17 13.26
C LYS A 150 3.15 -12.79 14.69
N VAL A 151 2.14 -12.76 15.54
CA VAL A 151 2.30 -12.48 16.96
C VAL A 151 1.46 -13.46 17.76
N ASN A 152 1.79 -13.64 19.03
CA ASN A 152 1.02 -14.49 19.91
C ASN A 152 0.71 -13.72 21.20
N LEU A 153 -0.44 -14.01 21.78
CA LEU A 153 -0.94 -13.33 22.97
C LEU A 153 -1.45 -14.36 23.98
N LYS A 154 -1.37 -14.01 25.26
CA LYS A 154 -1.94 -14.78 26.36
C LYS A 154 -2.62 -13.84 27.33
N PHE A 155 -3.89 -14.06 27.61
CA PHE A 155 -4.67 -13.26 28.54
C PHE A 155 -5.22 -14.13 29.66
N ARG A 156 -5.45 -13.53 30.83
CA ARG A 156 -6.37 -14.11 31.79
C ARG A 156 -7.79 -13.91 31.27
N SER A 157 -8.63 -14.92 31.46
CA SER A 157 -10.06 -14.93 31.14
C SER A 157 -10.88 -13.80 31.79
N ARG A 158 -10.30 -13.07 32.74
CA ARG A 158 -10.90 -11.91 33.44
C ARG A 158 -10.35 -10.56 32.98
N ASP A 159 -9.37 -10.55 32.08
CA ASP A 159 -8.74 -9.31 31.65
C ASP A 159 -9.69 -8.49 30.77
N ASN A 160 -9.59 -7.17 30.92
CA ASN A 160 -10.22 -6.19 30.06
C ASN A 160 -9.19 -5.09 29.80
N LEU A 161 -8.48 -5.20 28.68
CA LEU A 161 -7.33 -4.37 28.36
C LEU A 161 -7.57 -3.65 27.04
N GLU A 162 -7.16 -2.39 26.97
CA GLU A 162 -7.09 -1.62 25.74
C GLU A 162 -5.80 -0.82 25.75
N VAL A 163 -4.97 -1.04 24.72
CA VAL A 163 -3.64 -0.46 24.62
C VAL A 163 -3.46 0.11 23.21
N ALA A 164 -2.82 1.27 23.12
CA ALA A 164 -2.42 1.91 21.87
C ALA A 164 -0.93 2.22 21.92
N GLU A 165 -0.21 1.89 20.85
CA GLU A 165 1.23 2.13 20.72
C GLU A 165 1.62 2.11 19.24
N ALA A 166 2.55 2.98 18.83
CA ALA A 166 3.12 3.01 17.48
C ALA A 166 2.08 3.03 16.32
N GLY A 167 0.89 3.60 16.55
CA GLY A 167 -0.18 3.66 15.56
C GLY A 167 -1.05 2.41 15.45
N TRP A 168 -0.83 1.43 16.31
CA TRP A 168 -1.69 0.27 16.46
C TRP A 168 -2.50 0.36 17.74
N THR A 169 -3.65 -0.32 17.77
CA THR A 169 -4.43 -0.53 18.99
C THR A 169 -4.81 -2.00 19.10
N ILE A 170 -4.84 -2.49 20.34
CA ILE A 170 -5.33 -3.80 20.70
C ILE A 170 -6.30 -3.68 21.87
N GLN A 171 -7.42 -4.39 21.80
CA GLN A 171 -8.38 -4.47 22.88
C GLN A 171 -8.78 -5.93 23.09
N PHE A 172 -8.65 -6.40 24.32
CA PHE A 172 -9.17 -7.69 24.77
C PHE A 172 -10.30 -7.44 25.76
N LYS A 173 -11.44 -8.09 25.54
CA LYS A 173 -12.56 -8.06 26.48
C LYS A 173 -13.10 -9.46 26.73
N THR A 174 -13.50 -9.68 27.96
CA THR A 174 -14.23 -10.87 28.39
C THR A 174 -15.67 -10.52 28.71
N THR A 175 -16.59 -11.40 28.35
CA THR A 175 -18.01 -11.26 28.67
C THR A 175 -18.39 -11.87 30.03
N TRP A 176 -17.45 -12.46 30.77
CA TRP A 176 -17.74 -13.26 31.98
C TRP A 176 -18.74 -12.53 32.89
N LYS A 177 -19.88 -13.19 33.20
CA LYS A 177 -21.02 -12.75 34.03
C LYS A 177 -20.74 -11.85 35.24
N GLY A 178 -19.53 -11.86 35.81
CA GLY A 178 -19.12 -10.90 36.85
C GLY A 178 -18.83 -9.48 36.35
N PHE A 179 -18.79 -9.26 35.03
CA PHE A 179 -18.41 -8.01 34.36
C PHE A 179 -19.51 -7.44 33.44
N GLY A 180 -20.76 -7.91 33.58
CA GLY A 180 -21.93 -7.24 32.99
C GLY A 180 -22.39 -7.71 31.60
N GLU A 181 -21.86 -8.82 31.08
CA GLU A 181 -22.23 -9.38 29.76
C GLU A 181 -22.68 -10.86 29.86
N ASP A 182 -23.03 -11.48 28.73
CA ASP A 182 -23.65 -12.81 28.62
C ASP A 182 -22.74 -13.99 29.04
N GLY A 183 -21.45 -13.74 29.26
CA GLY A 183 -20.46 -14.72 29.70
C GLY A 183 -20.03 -15.72 28.64
N LYS A 184 -20.34 -15.48 27.36
CA LYS A 184 -20.22 -16.51 26.32
C LYS A 184 -18.96 -16.38 25.45
N TYR A 185 -18.37 -15.20 25.34
CA TYR A 185 -17.29 -14.94 24.39
C TYR A 185 -16.10 -14.17 24.99
N PHE A 186 -14.92 -14.45 24.46
CA PHE A 186 -13.79 -13.53 24.44
C PHE A 186 -13.80 -12.75 23.12
N TYR A 187 -13.51 -11.46 23.20
CA TYR A 187 -13.38 -10.58 22.05
C TYR A 187 -11.98 -10.00 21.99
N LEU A 188 -11.44 -9.99 20.77
CA LEU A 188 -10.16 -9.36 20.50
C LEU A 188 -10.31 -8.43 19.30
N TRP A 189 -9.98 -7.15 19.49
CA TRP A 189 -9.88 -6.17 18.42
C TRP A 189 -8.43 -5.80 18.17
N ILE A 190 -8.07 -5.65 16.89
CA ILE A 190 -6.81 -5.05 16.46
C ILE A 190 -7.13 -3.97 15.43
N SER A 191 -6.44 -2.83 15.51
CA SER A 191 -6.51 -1.77 14.51
C SER A 191 -5.16 -1.14 14.25
N ASN A 192 -5.01 -0.51 13.09
CA ASN A 192 -3.89 0.35 12.73
C ASN A 192 -4.40 1.71 12.22
N LYS A 193 -3.49 2.66 11.94
CA LYS A 193 -3.83 4.00 11.42
C LYS A 193 -4.62 3.99 10.09
N GLU A 194 -4.58 2.90 9.34
CA GLU A 194 -5.18 2.76 8.01
C GLU A 194 -6.61 2.19 8.02
N GLY A 195 -7.22 2.00 9.20
CA GLY A 195 -8.61 1.54 9.30
C GLY A 195 -8.77 0.04 9.58
N GLY A 196 -7.71 -0.60 10.12
CA GLY A 196 -7.73 -1.96 10.65
C GLY A 196 -7.19 -3.01 9.69
N ALA A 197 -6.10 -3.67 10.09
CA ALA A 197 -5.51 -4.76 9.33
C ALA A 197 -6.30 -6.06 9.56
N LYS A 198 -6.79 -6.69 8.49
CA LYS A 198 -7.44 -8.00 8.59
C LYS A 198 -6.46 -9.00 9.19
N PHE A 199 -6.95 -9.90 10.02
CA PHE A 199 -6.12 -10.93 10.62
C PHE A 199 -6.90 -12.23 10.75
N LYS A 200 -6.14 -13.32 10.89
CA LYS A 200 -6.66 -14.59 11.38
C LYS A 200 -5.99 -14.93 12.70
N ALA A 201 -6.65 -15.71 13.52
CA ALA A 201 -6.10 -16.18 14.77
C ALA A 201 -6.44 -17.66 14.98
N THR A 202 -5.52 -18.41 15.57
CA THR A 202 -5.87 -19.65 16.25
C THR A 202 -5.97 -19.35 17.74
N ALA A 203 -7.12 -19.63 18.33
CA ALA A 203 -7.42 -19.35 19.72
C ALA A 203 -7.72 -20.64 20.48
N GLU A 204 -7.30 -20.71 21.74
CA GLU A 204 -7.58 -21.86 22.62
C GLU A 204 -7.57 -21.49 24.10
N GLU A 205 -8.30 -22.27 24.90
CA GLU A 205 -8.38 -22.16 26.35
C GLU A 205 -7.31 -23.02 27.00
N ILE A 206 -6.65 -22.53 28.05
CA ILE A 206 -5.52 -23.21 28.69
C ILE A 206 -5.72 -23.32 30.20
N HIS A 207 -5.68 -24.55 30.70
CA HIS A 207 -5.85 -24.84 32.11
C HIS A 207 -4.63 -24.37 32.92
N PRO A 208 -4.82 -23.59 34.00
CA PRO A 208 -3.71 -22.89 34.65
C PRO A 208 -2.76 -23.83 35.40
N TRP A 209 -3.21 -25.03 35.82
CA TRP A 209 -2.36 -25.97 36.58
C TRP A 209 -1.68 -27.04 35.73
N THR A 210 -2.36 -27.50 34.68
CA THR A 210 -1.93 -28.66 33.90
C THR A 210 -1.39 -28.28 32.53
N GLY A 211 -1.70 -27.08 32.04
CA GLY A 211 -1.41 -26.68 30.67
C GLY A 211 -2.31 -27.37 29.64
N GLU A 212 -3.36 -28.08 30.08
CA GLU A 212 -4.30 -28.72 29.17
C GLU A 212 -4.97 -27.66 28.28
N GLU A 213 -4.90 -27.89 26.97
CA GLU A 213 -5.46 -27.02 25.95
C GLU A 213 -6.83 -27.55 25.52
N LYS A 214 -7.82 -26.67 25.41
CA LYS A 214 -9.18 -27.01 24.96
C LYS A 214 -9.73 -25.98 23.97
N ASN A 215 -10.69 -26.46 23.18
CA ASN A 215 -11.50 -25.63 22.29
C ASN A 215 -10.65 -24.82 21.29
N GLN A 216 -9.63 -25.45 20.70
CA GLN A 216 -8.84 -24.82 19.65
C GLN A 216 -9.73 -24.45 18.46
N ARG A 217 -9.69 -23.18 18.03
CA ARG A 217 -10.47 -22.65 16.90
C ARG A 217 -9.62 -21.77 16.01
N GLU A 218 -9.76 -21.94 14.70
CA GLU A 218 -9.32 -20.95 13.73
C GLU A 218 -10.41 -19.92 13.50
N LEU A 219 -10.05 -18.65 13.60
CA LEU A 219 -10.95 -17.50 13.51
C LEU A 219 -10.41 -16.52 12.46
N GLN A 220 -11.33 -15.92 11.71
CA GLN A 220 -11.03 -14.78 10.85
C GLN A 220 -11.63 -13.52 11.42
N SER A 221 -10.91 -12.40 11.32
CA SER A 221 -11.40 -11.13 11.79
C SER A 221 -12.49 -10.58 10.89
N GLU A 222 -13.52 -10.02 11.50
CA GLU A 222 -14.58 -9.27 10.84
C GLU A 222 -14.44 -7.78 11.12
N LYS A 223 -14.88 -6.96 10.17
CA LYS A 223 -14.87 -5.51 10.34
C LYS A 223 -15.90 -5.12 11.42
N ASP A 224 -15.45 -4.36 12.40
CA ASP A 224 -16.26 -3.82 13.49
C ASP A 224 -15.96 -2.32 13.63
N GLY A 225 -16.75 -1.49 12.94
CA GLY A 225 -16.46 -0.06 12.79
C GLY A 225 -15.14 0.20 12.07
N THR A 226 -14.18 0.80 12.78
CA THR A 226 -12.81 1.11 12.30
C THR A 226 -11.78 0.05 12.72
N ARG A 227 -12.21 -1.02 13.37
CA ARG A 227 -11.35 -2.10 13.89
C ARG A 227 -11.67 -3.41 13.19
N GLN A 228 -10.77 -4.38 13.33
CA GLN A 228 -11.01 -5.77 13.00
C GLN A 228 -11.18 -6.55 14.30
N ARG A 229 -12.19 -7.43 14.36
CA ARG A 229 -12.57 -8.15 15.58
C ARG A 229 -12.66 -9.66 15.30
N ILE A 230 -12.18 -10.47 16.24
CA ILE A 230 -12.58 -11.88 16.36
C ILE A 230 -13.46 -12.10 17.58
N LYS A 231 -14.33 -13.11 17.48
CA LYS A 231 -15.15 -13.61 18.60
C LYS A 231 -14.77 -15.06 18.85
N TYR A 232 -14.44 -15.39 20.10
CA TYR A 232 -14.08 -16.75 20.50
C TYR A 232 -15.03 -17.23 21.60
N GLU A 233 -15.75 -18.32 21.37
CA GLU A 233 -16.72 -18.88 22.31
C GLU A 233 -16.01 -19.60 23.46
N ILE A 234 -16.43 -19.32 24.69
CA ILE A 234 -15.89 -19.94 25.91
C ILE A 234 -16.60 -21.29 26.11
N VAL A 235 -15.83 -22.37 26.20
CA VAL A 235 -16.36 -23.74 26.34
C VAL A 235 -15.84 -24.42 27.61
N ALA A 236 -14.53 -24.34 27.88
CA ALA A 236 -13.92 -25.04 29.02
C ALA A 236 -13.94 -24.20 30.31
N CYS A 237 -14.13 -22.88 30.19
CA CYS A 237 -14.02 -21.91 31.28
C CYS A 237 -12.65 -21.92 31.94
N TYR A 238 -11.58 -22.14 31.17
CA TYR A 238 -10.22 -22.12 31.70
C TYR A 238 -9.75 -20.70 31.98
N TRP A 239 -8.72 -20.59 32.83
CA TRP A 239 -8.27 -19.29 33.35
C TRP A 239 -7.49 -18.48 32.33
N PHE A 240 -6.86 -19.13 31.35
CA PHE A 240 -6.10 -18.47 30.31
C PHE A 240 -6.70 -18.72 28.93
N VAL A 241 -6.50 -17.76 28.03
CA VAL A 241 -6.75 -17.89 26.60
C VAL A 241 -5.52 -17.46 25.83
N ARG A 242 -5.12 -18.26 24.84
CA ARG A 242 -4.03 -17.95 23.91
C ARG A 242 -4.61 -17.56 22.55
N PHE A 243 -3.97 -16.59 21.89
CA PHE A 243 -4.24 -16.23 20.51
C PHE A 243 -2.94 -16.23 19.70
N ASN A 244 -2.85 -17.07 18.67
CA ASN A 244 -1.79 -17.06 17.68
C ASN A 244 -2.28 -16.33 16.43
N ILE A 245 -1.81 -15.11 16.20
CA ILE A 245 -2.38 -14.14 15.25
C ILE A 245 -1.49 -14.02 14.01
N THR A 246 -2.11 -13.88 12.84
CA THR A 246 -1.44 -13.53 11.58
C THR A 246 -2.17 -12.39 10.91
N ILE A 247 -1.49 -11.26 10.74
CA ILE A 247 -1.95 -10.13 9.93
C ILE A 247 -1.89 -10.52 8.45
N LEU A 248 -2.98 -10.26 7.71
CA LEU A 248 -3.19 -10.63 6.31
C LEU A 248 -2.75 -9.53 5.35
#